data_AF-A0A929FW33-F1
#
_entry.id   AF-A0A929FW33-F1
#
_cell.length_a   1.000
_cell.length_b   1.000
_cell.length_c   1.000
_cell.angle_alpha   90.00
_cell.angle_beta   90.00
_cell.angle_gamma   90.00
#
_symmetry.space_group_name_H-M   'P 1'
#
loop_
_entity.id
_entity.type
_entity.pdbx_description
1 polymer ?
#
loop_
_entity_poly.entity_id
_entity_poly.type
_entity_poly.pdbx_seq_one_letter_code
_entity_poly.pdbx_strand_id
1 'polypeptide(L)'
;MWRKYMDGVELFKRSLGKWEGRRWYVYDNGDKVVRYTQFSNEVISREKFLFPEGISVHHTFKVWNVSEGKLEHEMDTVLHACPEYIVRDVGYLGEEKIECPITSFGNDMCRMITKYKNGWTHMEFFHFLSSDVRARNIRYDGINCSGTFLENRVDKFPEVKPDELSKYLLG
;
A
#
# COMPACT_ATOMS: atom_id res chain seq x y z
N MET A 1 -14.57 24.39 12.73
CA MET A 1 -13.27 23.76 13.00
C MET A 1 -13.35 22.33 12.47
N TRP A 2 -12.92 22.10 11.22
CA TRP A 2 -13.04 20.79 10.59
C TRP A 2 -11.98 19.86 11.17
N ARG A 3 -12.39 18.81 11.87
CA ARG A 3 -11.46 17.76 12.30
C ARG A 3 -10.97 17.04 11.04
N LYS A 4 -9.68 17.18 10.71
CA LYS A 4 -9.05 16.44 9.63
C LYS A 4 -8.85 14.99 10.08
N TYR A 5 -9.81 14.13 9.78
CA TYR A 5 -9.67 12.69 10.00
C TYR A 5 -8.90 12.07 8.84
N MET A 6 -8.06 11.07 9.13
CA MET A 6 -7.38 10.27 8.12
C MET A 6 -8.36 9.29 7.46
N ASP A 7 -9.22 9.80 6.57
CA ASP A 7 -10.20 9.03 5.81
C ASP A 7 -9.60 8.46 4.49
N GLY A 8 -10.39 7.76 3.68
CA GLY A 8 -9.90 7.17 2.43
C GLY A 8 -9.38 8.21 1.42
N VAL A 9 -10.06 9.36 1.31
CA VAL A 9 -9.67 10.45 0.40
C VAL A 9 -8.38 11.10 0.88
N GLU A 10 -8.25 11.39 2.17
CA GLU A 10 -7.05 11.98 2.76
C GLU A 10 -5.85 11.03 2.69
N LEU A 11 -6.06 9.72 2.88
CA LEU A 11 -5.03 8.71 2.64
C LEU A 11 -4.48 8.81 1.23
N PHE A 12 -5.33 8.92 0.21
CA PHE A 12 -4.85 9.01 -1.17
C PHE A 12 -4.16 10.34 -1.45
N LYS A 13 -4.72 11.47 -0.98
CA LYS A 13 -4.09 12.80 -1.12
C LYS A 13 -2.68 12.82 -0.55
N ARG A 14 -2.46 12.28 0.65
CA ARG A 14 -1.14 12.23 1.27
C ARG A 14 -0.21 11.22 0.59
N SER A 15 -0.77 10.18 -0.03
CA SER A 15 -0.02 9.13 -0.74
C SER A 15 0.31 9.46 -2.20
N LEU A 16 -0.15 10.59 -2.75
CA LEU A 16 0.20 11.02 -4.12
C LEU A 16 1.71 11.12 -4.32
N GLY A 17 2.18 10.99 -5.55
CA GLY A 17 3.60 11.04 -5.89
C GLY A 17 4.30 9.69 -5.81
N LYS A 18 5.63 9.71 -5.79
CA LYS A 18 6.48 8.51 -5.83
C LYS A 18 7.01 8.17 -4.46
N TRP A 19 7.09 6.88 -4.17
CA TRP A 19 7.51 6.34 -2.89
C TRP A 19 8.36 5.10 -3.09
N GLU A 20 9.40 4.96 -2.30
CA GLU A 20 10.08 3.70 -2.11
C GLU A 20 9.77 3.13 -0.74
N GLY A 21 9.90 1.82 -0.57
CA GLY A 21 9.59 1.18 0.69
C GLY A 21 10.41 -0.07 0.95
N ARG A 22 10.67 -0.30 2.23
CA ARG A 22 11.27 -1.53 2.76
C ARG A 22 10.19 -2.27 3.51
N ARG A 23 10.07 -3.57 3.28
CA ARG A 23 8.99 -4.39 3.82
C ARG A 23 9.58 -5.63 4.46
N TRP A 24 9.30 -5.81 5.73
CA TRP A 24 9.67 -7.00 6.47
C TRP A 24 8.41 -7.80 6.74
N TYR A 25 8.38 -9.04 6.27
CA TYR A 25 7.31 -10.00 6.50
C TYR A 25 7.82 -11.08 7.45
N VAL A 26 6.97 -11.48 8.38
CA VAL A 26 7.15 -12.64 9.25
C VAL A 26 5.92 -13.52 9.08
N TYR A 27 6.15 -14.75 8.67
CA TYR A 27 5.11 -15.77 8.54
C TYR A 27 5.00 -16.54 9.86
N ASP A 28 3.81 -17.07 10.15
CA ASP A 28 3.54 -17.76 11.42
C ASP A 28 4.37 -19.04 11.59
N ASN A 29 4.90 -19.61 10.50
CA ASN A 29 5.86 -20.72 10.52
C ASN A 29 7.29 -20.30 10.90
N GLY A 30 7.53 -19.00 11.12
CA GLY A 30 8.84 -18.43 11.47
C GLY A 30 9.63 -17.87 10.29
N ASP A 31 9.18 -18.11 9.04
CA ASP A 31 9.88 -17.60 7.85
C ASP A 31 9.87 -16.07 7.82
N LYS A 32 10.97 -15.51 7.33
CA LYS A 32 11.14 -14.06 7.20
C LYS A 32 11.51 -13.71 5.78
N VAL A 33 10.80 -12.74 5.21
CA VAL A 33 11.08 -12.24 3.86
C VAL A 33 11.21 -10.74 3.92
N VAL A 34 12.27 -10.23 3.30
CA VAL A 34 12.50 -8.79 3.14
C VAL A 34 12.29 -8.43 1.67
N ARG A 35 11.49 -7.39 1.45
CA ARG A 35 11.20 -6.87 0.11
C ARG A 35 11.51 -5.39 0.04
N TYR A 36 11.99 -4.96 -1.12
CA TYR A 36 12.06 -3.56 -1.48
C TYR A 36 10.95 -3.26 -2.48
N THR A 37 10.38 -2.06 -2.41
CA THR A 37 9.27 -1.67 -3.26
C THR A 37 9.39 -0.25 -3.75
N GLN A 38 8.83 0.00 -4.93
CA GLN A 38 8.61 1.34 -5.47
C GLN A 38 7.16 1.44 -5.91
N PHE A 39 6.48 2.53 -5.57
CA PHE A 39 5.14 2.81 -6.05
C PHE A 39 4.93 4.27 -6.38
N SER A 40 4.04 4.56 -7.32
CA SER A 40 3.53 5.90 -7.56
C SER A 40 2.01 5.94 -7.48
N ASN A 41 1.48 7.08 -7.07
CA ASN A 41 0.07 7.40 -7.16
C ASN A 41 -0.11 8.72 -7.90
N GLU A 42 -0.82 8.69 -9.02
CA GLU A 42 -1.10 9.85 -9.84
C GLU A 42 -2.60 10.05 -9.95
N VAL A 43 -3.08 11.27 -9.67
CA VAL A 43 -4.52 11.57 -9.75
C VAL A 43 -4.99 11.41 -11.20
N ILE A 44 -6.06 10.65 -11.41
CA ILE A 44 -6.70 10.57 -12.72
C ILE A 44 -7.71 11.71 -12.87
N SER A 45 -8.15 11.98 -14.10
CA SER A 45 -9.14 13.03 -14.33
C SER A 45 -10.47 12.77 -13.62
N ARG A 46 -11.15 13.85 -13.20
CA ARG A 46 -12.42 13.78 -12.47
C ARG A 46 -13.53 13.10 -13.26
N GLU A 47 -13.55 13.19 -14.59
CA GLU A 47 -14.55 12.46 -15.39
C GLU A 47 -14.42 10.93 -15.26
N LYS A 48 -13.31 10.43 -14.71
CA LYS A 48 -13.07 9.00 -14.45
C LYS A 48 -13.30 8.62 -12.98
N PHE A 49 -13.81 9.54 -12.15
CA PHE A 49 -14.05 9.25 -10.74
C PHE A 49 -15.27 8.36 -10.58
N LEU A 50 -15.13 7.32 -9.76
CA LEU A 50 -16.24 6.44 -9.41
C LEU A 50 -17.21 7.10 -8.42
N PHE A 51 -16.73 8.07 -7.62
CA PHE A 51 -17.51 8.72 -6.56
C PHE A 51 -17.44 10.26 -6.67
N PRO A 52 -18.56 10.98 -6.49
CA PRO A 52 -18.59 12.45 -6.54
C PRO A 52 -17.66 13.14 -5.54
N GLU A 53 -17.59 12.62 -4.30
CA GLU A 53 -16.73 13.14 -3.23
C GLU A 53 -15.37 12.41 -3.15
N GLY A 54 -15.08 11.55 -4.12
CA GLY A 54 -13.92 10.69 -4.09
C GLY A 54 -12.67 11.27 -4.74
N ILE A 55 -11.63 10.44 -4.73
CA ILE A 55 -10.40 10.61 -5.49
C ILE A 55 -10.05 9.28 -6.14
N SER A 56 -9.60 9.33 -7.38
CA SER A 56 -9.13 8.14 -8.09
C SER A 56 -7.69 8.34 -8.50
N VAL A 57 -6.87 7.30 -8.37
CA VAL A 57 -5.44 7.34 -8.67
C VAL A 57 -5.04 6.18 -9.56
N HIS A 58 -4.14 6.46 -10.49
CA HIS A 58 -3.35 5.46 -11.19
C HIS A 58 -2.23 5.01 -10.23
N HIS A 59 -2.25 3.74 -9.85
CA HIS A 59 -1.31 3.16 -8.90
C HIS A 59 -0.38 2.21 -9.64
N THR A 60 0.89 2.59 -9.74
CA THR A 60 1.95 1.70 -10.25
C THR A 60 2.77 1.17 -9.09
N PHE A 61 3.16 -0.10 -9.15
CA PHE A 61 3.80 -0.77 -8.03
C PHE A 61 4.76 -1.86 -8.48
N LYS A 62 5.96 -1.87 -7.91
CA LYS A 62 6.99 -2.89 -8.14
C LYS A 62 7.54 -3.43 -6.82
N VAL A 63 7.83 -4.73 -6.81
CA VAL A 63 8.30 -5.47 -5.64
C VAL A 63 9.48 -6.35 -5.99
N TRP A 64 10.57 -6.18 -5.26
CA TRP A 64 11.76 -7.02 -5.35
C TRP A 64 11.92 -7.83 -4.07
N ASN A 65 12.16 -9.13 -4.22
CA ASN A 65 12.66 -9.97 -3.14
C ASN A 65 14.14 -9.67 -2.95
N VAL A 66 14.49 -9.21 -1.76
CA VAL A 66 15.86 -8.79 -1.45
C VAL A 66 16.78 -9.99 -1.30
N SER A 67 16.29 -11.08 -0.69
CA SER A 67 17.07 -12.30 -0.47
C SER A 67 17.38 -13.04 -1.77
N GLU A 68 16.44 -13.01 -2.71
CA GLU A 68 16.58 -13.68 -4.01
C GLU A 68 17.15 -12.79 -5.11
N GLY A 69 17.31 -11.49 -4.86
CA GLY A 69 17.84 -10.53 -5.84
C GLY A 69 17.00 -10.44 -7.11
N LYS A 70 15.67 -10.58 -7.03
CA LYS A 70 14.80 -10.57 -8.22
C LYS A 70 13.53 -9.76 -8.04
N LEU A 71 12.99 -9.26 -9.15
CA LEU A 71 11.65 -8.68 -9.21
C LEU A 71 10.62 -9.81 -9.05
N GLU A 72 9.78 -9.73 -8.01
CA GLU A 72 8.69 -10.69 -7.78
C GLU A 72 7.39 -10.27 -8.45
N HIS A 73 7.10 -8.98 -8.43
CA HIS A 73 5.80 -8.47 -8.85
C HIS A 73 5.90 -7.07 -9.43
N GLU A 74 5.13 -6.84 -10.48
CA GLU A 74 4.85 -5.53 -11.05
C GLU A 74 3.35 -5.46 -11.32
N MET A 75 2.74 -4.35 -10.89
CA MET A 75 1.31 -4.12 -10.99
C MET A 75 1.06 -2.69 -11.44
N ASP A 76 0.04 -2.56 -12.27
CA ASP A 76 -0.57 -1.30 -12.65
C ASP A 76 -2.08 -1.45 -12.46
N THR A 77 -2.70 -0.53 -11.72
CA THR A 77 -4.13 -0.59 -11.39
C THR A 77 -4.70 0.80 -11.11
N VAL A 78 -6.02 0.93 -11.18
CA VAL A 78 -6.72 2.13 -10.74
C VAL A 78 -7.35 1.85 -9.38
N LEU A 79 -7.10 2.76 -8.44
CA LEU A 79 -7.72 2.71 -7.13
C LEU A 79 -8.67 3.90 -6.97
N HIS A 80 -9.83 3.65 -6.38
CA HIS A 80 -10.81 4.69 -6.09
C HIS A 80 -11.00 4.79 -4.58
N ALA A 81 -11.08 6.00 -4.04
CA ALA A 81 -11.36 6.23 -2.63
C ALA A 81 -12.54 7.18 -2.49
N CYS A 82 -13.43 6.87 -1.56
CA CYS A 82 -14.35 7.81 -0.92
C CYS A 82 -13.94 7.95 0.56
N PRO A 83 -14.59 8.80 1.37
CA PRO A 83 -14.21 8.95 2.78
C PRO A 83 -14.24 7.62 3.56
N GLU A 84 -15.23 6.76 3.30
CA GLU A 84 -15.51 5.56 4.10
C GLU A 84 -14.76 4.31 3.63
N TYR A 85 -14.37 4.21 2.36
CA TYR A 85 -13.73 3.01 1.81
C TYR A 85 -12.88 3.28 0.57
N ILE A 86 -12.03 2.31 0.24
CA ILE A 86 -11.25 2.25 -0.99
C ILE A 86 -11.74 1.09 -1.83
N VAL A 87 -11.99 1.32 -3.12
CA VAL A 87 -12.26 0.26 -4.10
C VAL A 87 -10.98 -0.05 -4.87
N ARG A 88 -10.63 -1.33 -4.89
CA ARG A 88 -9.49 -1.88 -5.62
C ARG A 88 -9.99 -2.87 -6.67
N ASP A 89 -9.38 -2.86 -7.85
CA ASP A 89 -9.52 -3.94 -8.82
C ASP A 89 -8.63 -5.11 -8.36
N VAL A 90 -9.16 -6.35 -8.25
CA VAL A 90 -8.41 -7.48 -7.66
C VAL A 90 -8.36 -8.68 -8.62
N GLY A 91 -7.43 -8.64 -9.56
CA GLY A 91 -7.21 -9.74 -10.52
C GLY A 91 -6.71 -11.06 -9.90
N TYR A 92 -6.18 -11.06 -8.67
CA TYR A 92 -5.46 -12.22 -8.12
C TYR A 92 -6.35 -13.41 -7.74
N LEU A 93 -7.63 -13.19 -7.41
CA LEU A 93 -8.58 -14.24 -6.99
C LEU A 93 -9.88 -14.28 -7.83
N GLY A 94 -9.87 -13.68 -9.02
CA GLY A 94 -11.05 -13.64 -9.89
C GLY A 94 -12.15 -12.68 -9.41
N GLU A 95 -11.78 -11.65 -8.63
CA GLU A 95 -12.69 -10.60 -8.18
C GLU A 95 -12.56 -9.38 -9.07
N GLU A 96 -13.69 -8.88 -9.58
CA GLU A 96 -13.62 -7.66 -10.40
C GLU A 96 -13.26 -6.45 -9.55
N LYS A 97 -13.88 -6.31 -8.36
CA LYS A 97 -13.66 -5.19 -7.43
C LYS A 97 -13.90 -5.61 -5.97
N ILE A 98 -13.15 -5.00 -5.04
CA ILE A 98 -13.37 -5.13 -3.60
C ILE A 98 -13.44 -3.76 -2.93
N GLU A 99 -14.48 -3.55 -2.13
CA GLU A 99 -14.58 -2.40 -1.22
C GLU A 99 -13.82 -2.71 0.08
N CYS A 100 -12.91 -1.80 0.44
CA CYS A 100 -12.02 -1.93 1.58
C CYS A 100 -12.33 -0.81 2.59
N PRO A 101 -13.14 -1.07 3.65
CA PRO A 101 -13.51 -0.05 4.62
C PRO A 101 -12.31 0.59 5.30
N ILE A 102 -12.41 1.90 5.54
CA ILE A 102 -11.42 2.71 6.25
C ILE A 102 -11.97 3.11 7.62
N THR A 103 -11.11 3.00 8.63
CA THR A 103 -11.37 3.52 9.98
C THR A 103 -10.25 4.48 10.36
N SER A 104 -10.56 5.74 10.64
CA SER A 104 -9.59 6.74 11.09
C SER A 104 -9.26 6.58 12.58
N PHE A 105 -7.99 6.76 12.92
CA PHE A 105 -7.47 6.77 14.29
C PHE A 105 -6.67 8.06 14.50
N GLY A 106 -7.39 9.17 14.62
CA GLY A 106 -6.78 10.51 14.67
C GLY A 106 -6.43 11.05 13.28
N ASN A 107 -5.50 11.98 13.22
CA ASN A 107 -5.27 12.77 12.01
C ASN A 107 -4.24 12.15 11.05
N ASP A 108 -3.41 11.24 11.54
CA ASP A 108 -2.26 10.72 10.80
C ASP A 108 -2.27 9.20 10.62
N MET A 109 -3.27 8.52 11.19
CA MET A 109 -3.38 7.06 11.14
C MET A 109 -4.77 6.61 10.72
N CYS A 110 -4.82 5.59 9.88
CA CYS A 110 -6.05 4.88 9.54
C CYS A 110 -5.79 3.38 9.38
N ARG A 111 -6.85 2.61 9.47
CA ARG A 111 -6.86 1.18 9.17
C ARG A 111 -7.75 0.94 7.97
N MET A 112 -7.29 0.09 7.07
CA MET A 112 -8.06 -0.45 5.98
C MET A 112 -8.20 -1.97 6.15
N ILE A 113 -9.35 -2.54 5.81
CA ILE A 113 -9.58 -3.98 5.82
C ILE A 113 -10.03 -4.43 4.43
N THR A 114 -9.33 -5.39 3.85
CA THR A 114 -9.76 -6.10 2.63
C THR A 114 -10.25 -7.49 3.03
N LYS A 115 -11.50 -7.82 2.66
CA LYS A 115 -12.05 -9.17 2.80
C LYS A 115 -12.24 -9.77 1.41
N TYR A 116 -11.57 -10.88 1.16
CA TYR A 116 -11.64 -11.61 -0.10
C TYR A 116 -12.80 -12.61 -0.06
N LYS A 117 -13.36 -12.98 -1.23
CA LYS A 117 -14.48 -13.93 -1.40
C LYS A 117 -14.22 -15.29 -0.79
N ASN A 118 -12.96 -15.71 -0.74
CA ASN A 118 -12.53 -16.97 -0.11
C ASN A 118 -12.48 -16.90 1.44
N GLY A 119 -12.92 -15.79 2.04
CA GLY A 119 -12.96 -15.56 3.47
C GLY A 119 -11.66 -15.01 4.07
N TRP A 120 -10.59 -14.87 3.27
CA TRP A 120 -9.35 -14.29 3.76
C TRP A 120 -9.50 -12.81 4.09
N THR A 121 -8.78 -12.36 5.11
CA THR A 121 -8.75 -10.96 5.50
C THR A 121 -7.33 -10.43 5.50
N HIS A 122 -7.14 -9.26 4.91
CA HIS A 122 -5.91 -8.49 4.95
C HIS A 122 -6.19 -7.14 5.60
N MET A 123 -5.56 -6.90 6.73
CA MET A 123 -5.68 -5.67 7.50
C MET A 123 -4.41 -4.85 7.31
N GLU A 124 -4.57 -3.58 6.96
CA GLU A 124 -3.46 -2.64 6.74
C GLU A 124 -3.66 -1.41 7.62
N PHE A 125 -2.66 -1.06 8.42
CA PHE A 125 -2.60 0.17 9.20
C PHE A 125 -1.63 1.13 8.54
N PHE A 126 -2.11 2.29 8.11
CA PHE A 126 -1.30 3.35 7.51
C PHE A 126 -1.08 4.44 8.55
N HIS A 127 0.18 4.85 8.76
CA HIS A 127 0.54 5.93 9.66
C HIS A 127 1.55 6.85 8.98
N PHE A 128 1.16 8.11 8.75
CA PHE A 128 2.08 9.14 8.27
C PHE A 128 2.87 9.71 9.44
N LEU A 129 4.15 9.36 9.51
CA LEU A 129 5.06 9.90 10.52
C LEU A 129 5.48 11.34 10.18
N SER A 130 5.48 11.66 8.88
CA SER A 130 5.63 13.01 8.34
C SER A 130 4.94 13.11 6.97
N SER A 131 5.09 14.23 6.27
CA SER A 131 4.66 14.37 4.86
C SER A 131 5.34 13.38 3.91
N ASP A 132 6.52 12.91 4.29
CA ASP A 132 7.45 12.19 3.40
C ASP A 132 7.84 10.81 3.93
N VAL A 133 7.33 10.43 5.10
CA VAL A 133 7.58 9.13 5.73
C VAL A 133 6.25 8.52 6.16
N ARG A 134 5.97 7.31 5.66
CA ARG A 134 4.80 6.51 6.00
C ARG A 134 5.23 5.15 6.53
N ALA A 135 4.75 4.80 7.71
CA ALA A 135 4.81 3.44 8.22
C ALA A 135 3.52 2.72 7.86
N ARG A 136 3.64 1.46 7.42
CA ARG A 136 2.48 0.58 7.25
C ARG A 136 2.70 -0.74 7.94
N ASN A 137 1.73 -1.16 8.73
CA ASN A 137 1.72 -2.49 9.35
C ASN A 137 0.59 -3.31 8.76
N ILE A 138 0.81 -4.61 8.57
CA ILE A 138 -0.20 -5.50 8.04
C ILE A 138 -0.36 -6.75 8.89
N ARG A 139 -1.57 -7.32 8.83
CA ARG A 139 -1.85 -8.72 9.15
C ARG A 139 -2.63 -9.32 7.99
N TYR A 140 -2.15 -10.44 7.46
CA TYR A 140 -2.83 -11.18 6.40
C TYR A 140 -3.09 -12.60 6.87
N ASP A 141 -4.35 -12.86 7.23
CA ASP A 141 -4.77 -14.16 7.76
C ASP A 141 -4.83 -15.25 6.69
N GLY A 142 -5.02 -14.87 5.41
CA GLY A 142 -5.05 -15.81 4.30
C GLY A 142 -3.75 -16.56 4.06
N ILE A 143 -2.62 -15.91 4.36
CA ILE A 143 -1.27 -16.50 4.23
C ILE A 143 -0.51 -16.52 5.56
N ASN A 144 -1.22 -16.30 6.68
CA ASN A 144 -0.68 -16.32 8.04
C ASN A 144 0.62 -15.51 8.17
N CYS A 145 0.58 -14.24 7.78
CA CYS A 145 1.75 -13.37 7.86
C CYS A 145 1.43 -12.01 8.46
N SER A 146 2.44 -11.42 9.08
CA SER A 146 2.45 -10.05 9.57
C SER A 146 3.61 -9.31 8.93
N GLY A 147 3.51 -8.00 8.80
CA GLY A 147 4.63 -7.23 8.27
C GLY A 147 4.63 -5.76 8.64
N THR A 148 5.82 -5.18 8.62
CA THR A 148 6.07 -3.75 8.86
C THR A 148 6.83 -3.16 7.69
N PHE A 149 6.34 -2.01 7.23
CA PHE A 149 6.74 -1.40 5.99
C PHE A 149 7.12 0.04 6.31
N LEU A 150 8.30 0.47 5.88
CA LEU A 150 8.74 1.86 5.99
C LEU A 150 8.88 2.42 4.59
N GLU A 151 8.09 3.45 4.28
CA GLU A 151 7.94 4.02 2.95
C GLU A 151 8.34 5.50 2.98
N ASN A 152 9.23 5.89 2.07
CA ASN A 152 9.75 7.25 1.96
C ASN A 152 9.37 7.85 0.60
N ARG A 153 8.96 9.12 0.61
CA ARG A 153 8.71 9.88 -0.61
C ARG A 153 10.02 10.14 -1.34
N VAL A 154 9.98 10.05 -2.67
CA VAL A 154 11.12 10.34 -3.55
C VAL A 154 10.67 11.17 -4.74
N ASP A 155 11.54 12.03 -5.27
CA ASP A 155 11.23 12.82 -6.48
C ASP A 155 11.37 11.97 -7.76
N LYS A 156 12.37 11.09 -7.77
CA LYS A 156 12.60 10.08 -8.80
C LYS A 156 12.87 8.74 -8.15
N PHE A 157 12.46 7.66 -8.82
CA PHE A 157 12.86 6.33 -8.40
C PHE A 157 14.36 6.16 -8.60
N PRO A 158 15.11 5.72 -7.57
CA PRO A 158 16.46 5.26 -7.78
C PRO A 158 16.45 4.01 -8.67
N GLU A 159 17.53 3.82 -9.42
CA GLU A 159 17.78 2.56 -10.10
C GLU A 159 17.90 1.45 -9.06
N VAL A 160 17.13 0.38 -9.24
CA VAL A 160 17.18 -0.77 -8.35
C VAL A 160 18.20 -1.75 -8.90
N LYS A 161 19.26 -1.99 -8.13
CA LYS A 161 20.24 -3.05 -8.38
C LYS A 161 19.99 -4.20 -7.41
N PRO A 162 19.31 -5.29 -7.83
CA PRO A 162 18.87 -6.32 -6.91
C PRO A 162 20.01 -6.96 -6.10
N ASP A 163 21.19 -7.14 -6.71
CA ASP A 163 22.39 -7.68 -6.06
C ASP A 163 22.93 -6.81 -4.92
N GLU A 164 22.65 -5.51 -4.96
CA GLU A 164 23.06 -4.56 -3.93
C GLU A 164 22.02 -4.44 -2.80
N LEU A 165 20.73 -4.72 -3.06
CA LEU A 165 19.65 -4.58 -2.08
C LEU A 165 19.90 -5.39 -0.80
N SER A 166 20.46 -6.60 -0.92
CA SER A 166 20.76 -7.49 0.20
C SER A 166 21.74 -6.86 1.18
N LYS A 167 22.78 -6.19 0.68
CA LYS A 167 23.80 -5.51 1.49
C LYS A 167 23.23 -4.34 2.30
N TYR A 168 22.23 -3.65 1.76
CA TYR A 168 21.63 -2.47 2.40
C TYR A 168 20.51 -2.79 3.40
N LEU A 169 19.88 -3.96 3.28
CA LEU A 169 18.65 -4.28 4.02
C LEU A 169 18.75 -5.53 4.91
N LEU A 170 19.75 -6.38 4.69
CA LEU A 170 20.02 -7.59 5.48
C LEU A 170 21.37 -7.53 6.22
N GLY A 171 22.20 -6.53 5.92
CA GLY A 171 23.52 -6.31 6.52
C GLY A 171 23.48 -5.62 7.87
#